data_AF-A0A7G7G9Z5-F1
#
_entry.id   AF-A0A7G7G9Z5-F1
#
_cell.length_a   1.000
_cell.length_b   1.000
_cell.length_c   1.000
_cell.angle_alpha   90.00
_cell.angle_beta   90.00
_cell.angle_gamma   90.00
#
_symmetry.space_group_name_H-M   'P 1'
#
loop_
_entity.id
_entity.type
_entity.pdbx_description
1 polymer ?
#
loop_
_entity_poly.entity_id
_entity_poly.type
_entity_poly.pdbx_seq_one_letter_code
_entity_poly.pdbx_strand_id
1 'polypeptide(L)'
;MEIYKLDQNLTLYGFPVETFPNHIEAAFDKLISMLPVDPSRPYYGISQCTPAGMVYVAAAPLQPQDNPEPYGLNKYLMEQGDYLAIRVSEWRTKTHTIKSIFENLVADPRCDTNKPCVEIYLNDDEMLCLVKTKFNPESSAHAVAQEAISTFNETALTLQQQFAAFEDDVINQVPFTSSWTAGQVAEHLIISNMGFVEILTGPATETNRPPDELINRMKADFLNVNLKIEAADSVWPQNRVFQKEELLQSFQEVQQLISKAIVSLDLSKTCLAFKIPVYGYLTRLEAVYFVIYHTQRHINQLKKIHWALAKEPV
;
A
#
# COMPACT_ATOMS: atom_id res chain seq x y z
N MET A 1 19.19 -15.46 -0.88
CA MET A 1 19.04 -13.99 -0.85
C MET A 1 17.58 -13.69 -1.08
N GLU A 2 16.96 -12.97 -0.15
CA GLU A 2 15.54 -12.62 -0.18
C GLU A 2 15.37 -11.10 -0.37
N ILE A 3 14.15 -10.66 -0.68
CA ILE A 3 13.80 -9.23 -0.69
C ILE A 3 13.20 -8.88 0.66
N TYR A 4 13.87 -7.99 1.39
CA TYR A 4 13.34 -7.34 2.58
C TYR A 4 12.70 -6.01 2.16
N LYS A 5 11.41 -5.84 2.46
CA LYS A 5 10.68 -4.60 2.19
C LYS A 5 10.66 -3.73 3.43
N LEU A 6 11.15 -2.49 3.29
CA LEU A 6 11.00 -1.45 4.29
C LEU A 6 9.88 -0.50 3.85
N ASP A 7 8.71 -0.58 4.49
CA ASP A 7 7.49 0.12 4.04
C ASP A 7 7.58 1.65 4.18
N GLN A 8 8.34 2.13 5.16
CA GLN A 8 8.50 3.55 5.44
C GLN A 8 9.94 3.87 5.85
N ASN A 9 10.35 5.13 5.63
CA ASN A 9 11.66 5.59 6.05
C ASN A 9 11.86 5.35 7.55
N LEU A 10 12.95 4.66 7.89
CA LEU A 10 13.30 4.37 9.27
C LEU A 10 14.38 5.36 9.72
N THR A 11 14.07 6.14 10.75
CA THR A 11 15.05 7.02 11.41
C THR A 11 15.81 6.23 12.47
N LEU A 12 17.13 6.26 12.38
CA LEU A 12 18.05 5.63 13.32
C LEU A 12 18.90 6.69 14.01
N TYR A 13 19.24 6.46 15.27
CA TYR A 13 20.09 7.34 16.07
C TYR A 13 21.30 6.56 16.57
N GLY A 14 22.49 7.12 16.41
CA GLY A 14 23.73 6.40 16.70
C GLY A 14 24.99 7.25 16.60
N PHE A 15 26.14 6.61 16.68
CA PHE A 15 27.44 7.24 16.51
C PHE A 15 28.44 6.33 15.80
N PRO A 16 29.45 6.89 15.11
CA PRO A 16 30.52 6.11 14.52
C PRO A 16 31.33 5.35 15.57
N VAL A 17 31.70 4.11 15.27
CA VAL A 17 32.64 3.31 16.06
C VAL A 17 34.04 3.90 15.93
N GLU A 18 34.76 4.00 17.04
CA GLU A 18 36.06 4.67 17.11
C GLU A 18 37.13 4.01 16.23
N THR A 19 37.17 2.68 16.14
CA THR A 19 38.17 1.97 15.32
C THR A 19 37.63 0.66 14.77
N PHE A 20 36.99 0.68 13.61
CA PHE A 20 36.51 -0.53 12.95
C PHE A 20 37.67 -1.42 12.42
N PRO A 21 37.60 -2.77 12.53
CA PRO A 21 36.51 -3.58 13.09
C PRO A 21 36.57 -3.80 14.62
N ASN A 22 37.52 -3.17 15.31
CA ASN A 22 37.60 -3.24 16.77
C ASN A 22 36.50 -2.38 17.42
N HIS A 23 36.24 -2.58 18.72
CA HIS A 23 35.32 -1.74 19.52
C HIS A 23 33.85 -1.68 19.06
N ILE A 24 33.39 -2.55 18.16
CA ILE A 24 31.98 -2.64 17.77
C ILE A 24 31.11 -2.99 18.99
N GLU A 25 31.48 -4.01 19.75
CA GLU A 25 30.77 -4.44 20.97
C GLU A 25 30.68 -3.31 22.00
N ALA A 26 31.80 -2.66 22.30
CA ALA A 26 31.84 -1.52 23.23
C ALA A 26 30.95 -0.34 22.79
N ALA A 27 30.82 -0.11 21.47
CA ALA A 27 29.94 0.92 20.95
C ALA A 27 28.46 0.55 21.12
N PHE A 28 28.08 -0.71 20.89
CA PHE A 28 26.73 -1.18 21.15
C PHE A 28 26.40 -1.19 22.64
N ASP A 29 27.31 -1.64 23.52
CA ASP A 29 27.13 -1.59 24.96
C ASP A 29 26.87 -0.16 25.45
N LYS A 30 27.66 0.79 24.93
CA LYS A 30 27.46 2.22 25.22
C LYS A 30 26.09 2.69 24.73
N LEU A 31 25.71 2.39 23.49
CA LEU A 31 24.41 2.76 22.94
C LEU A 31 23.25 2.17 23.77
N ILE A 32 23.31 0.89 24.11
CA ILE A 32 22.31 0.19 24.94
C ILE A 32 22.18 0.86 26.31
N SER A 33 23.30 1.23 26.95
CA SER A 33 23.27 1.88 28.27
C SER A 33 22.72 3.31 28.26
N MET A 34 22.77 3.98 27.11
CA MET A 34 22.24 5.33 26.93
C MET A 34 20.73 5.35 26.66
N LEU A 35 20.21 4.32 25.99
CA LEU A 35 18.83 4.28 25.54
C LEU A 35 17.87 3.70 26.60
N PRO A 36 16.58 4.09 26.57
CA PRO A 36 15.57 3.46 27.43
C PRO A 36 15.50 1.95 27.18
N VAL A 37 15.39 1.17 28.27
CA VAL A 37 15.31 -0.29 28.20
C VAL A 37 14.06 -0.70 27.43
N ASP A 38 14.27 -1.38 26.30
CA ASP A 38 13.23 -1.92 25.44
C ASP A 38 13.73 -3.28 24.90
N PRO A 39 13.23 -4.41 25.44
CA PRO A 39 13.64 -5.74 25.03
C PRO A 39 13.33 -6.06 23.56
N SER A 40 12.44 -5.30 22.93
CA SER A 40 12.04 -5.49 21.54
C SER A 40 12.79 -4.58 20.56
N ARG A 41 13.67 -3.70 21.05
CA ARG A 41 14.39 -2.73 20.22
C ARG A 41 15.44 -3.45 19.36
N PRO A 42 15.32 -3.41 18.01
CA PRO A 42 16.37 -3.88 17.15
C PRO A 42 17.54 -2.90 17.16
N TYR A 43 18.75 -3.43 17.02
CA TYR A 43 19.97 -2.65 16.86
C TYR A 43 20.51 -2.79 15.44
N TYR A 44 21.21 -1.76 14.98
CA TYR A 44 21.64 -1.62 13.60
C TYR A 44 23.13 -1.32 13.52
N GLY A 45 23.82 -2.07 12.67
CA GLY A 45 25.15 -1.74 12.20
C GLY A 45 25.06 -1.10 10.83
N ILE A 46 25.58 0.12 10.66
CA ILE A 46 25.57 0.80 9.36
C ILE A 46 27.00 0.98 8.89
N SER A 47 27.35 0.31 7.79
CA SER A 47 28.67 0.33 7.18
C SER A 47 28.67 1.16 5.91
N GLN A 48 29.43 2.25 5.88
CA GLN A 48 29.58 3.12 4.72
C GLN A 48 31.05 3.25 4.31
N CYS A 49 31.35 2.95 3.04
CA CYS A 49 32.65 3.27 2.45
C CYS A 49 32.67 4.76 2.10
N THR A 50 33.55 5.52 2.75
CA THR A 50 33.80 6.92 2.43
C THR A 50 35.18 7.07 1.78
N PRO A 51 35.48 8.21 1.12
CA PRO A 51 36.83 8.46 0.59
C PRO A 51 37.93 8.44 1.67
N ALA A 52 37.58 8.70 2.94
CA ALA A 52 38.49 8.70 4.07
C ALA A 52 38.67 7.31 4.73
N GLY A 53 37.94 6.30 4.25
CA GLY A 53 37.92 4.96 4.82
C GLY A 53 36.51 4.48 5.17
N MET A 54 36.43 3.30 5.77
CA MET A 54 35.17 2.70 6.19
C MET A 54 34.69 3.36 7.49
N VAL A 55 33.45 3.84 7.49
CA VAL A 55 32.76 4.33 8.68
C VAL A 55 31.73 3.29 9.07
N TYR A 56 31.83 2.79 10.29
CA TYR A 56 30.85 1.90 10.89
C TYR A 56 30.09 2.65 11.98
N VAL A 57 28.77 2.56 12.00
CA VAL A 57 27.91 3.24 12.97
C VAL A 57 27.10 2.20 13.73
N ALA A 58 27.14 2.26 15.06
CA ALA A 58 26.18 1.58 15.92
C ALA A 58 24.95 2.49 16.10
N ALA A 59 23.76 2.00 15.76
CA ALA A 59 22.54 2.79 15.79
C ALA A 59 21.32 1.97 16.23
N ALA A 60 20.27 2.67 16.68
CA ALA A 60 18.97 2.08 16.99
C ALA A 60 17.85 3.11 16.70
N PRO A 61 16.62 2.66 16.40
CA PRO A 61 15.47 3.56 16.37
C PRO A 61 15.17 4.06 17.79
N LEU A 62 14.55 5.23 17.87
CA LEU A 62 13.96 5.77 19.08
C LEU A 62 12.43 5.64 19.00
N GLN A 63 11.79 5.44 20.14
CA GLN A 63 10.33 5.48 20.19
C GLN A 63 9.83 6.92 19.97
N PRO A 64 8.61 7.15 19.45
CA PRO A 64 8.10 8.50 19.21
C PRO A 64 8.13 9.44 20.43
N GLN A 65 8.07 8.87 21.64
CA GLN A 65 8.14 9.59 22.91
C GLN A 65 9.57 9.85 23.42
N ASP A 66 10.59 9.23 22.83
CA ASP A 66 11.98 9.40 23.25
C ASP A 66 12.56 10.69 22.64
N ASN A 67 13.19 11.56 23.45
CA ASN A 67 13.89 12.74 22.95
C ASN A 67 15.34 12.37 22.57
N PRO A 68 15.80 12.54 21.30
CA PRO A 68 17.17 12.25 20.91
C PRO A 68 18.22 13.22 21.46
N GLU A 69 17.85 14.48 21.75
CA GLU A 69 18.82 15.55 22.09
C GLU A 69 19.69 15.25 23.33
N PRO A 70 19.15 14.72 24.45
CA PRO A 70 19.94 14.43 25.64
C PRO A 70 21.05 13.39 25.42
N TYR A 71 20.93 12.55 24.39
CA TYR A 71 21.85 11.46 24.11
C TYR A 71 23.02 11.87 23.21
N GLY A 72 22.99 13.06 22.58
CA GLY A 72 24.04 13.50 21.67
C GLY A 72 24.26 12.56 20.47
N LEU A 73 23.21 11.86 20.03
CA LEU A 73 23.27 10.88 18.94
C LEU A 73 23.06 11.54 17.58
N ASN A 74 23.81 11.09 16.57
CA ASN A 74 23.63 11.51 15.19
C ASN A 74 22.43 10.80 14.57
N LYS A 75 21.70 11.51 13.71
CA LYS A 75 20.55 10.98 12.96
C LYS A 75 21.01 10.34 11.65
N TYR A 76 20.57 9.13 11.39
CA TYR A 76 20.77 8.37 10.15
C TYR A 76 19.41 7.97 9.57
N LEU A 77 19.32 7.89 8.25
CA LEU A 77 18.09 7.55 7.54
C LEU A 77 18.29 6.26 6.75
N MET A 78 17.51 5.23 7.08
CA MET A 78 17.34 4.06 6.24
C MET A 78 16.09 4.28 5.38
N GLU A 79 16.30 4.48 4.08
CA GLU A 79 15.24 4.85 3.15
C GLU A 79 14.28 3.68 2.87
N GLN A 80 12.99 3.94 2.78
CA GLN A 80 11.99 2.96 2.37
C GLN A 80 12.32 2.31 1.02
N GLY A 81 11.80 1.11 0.81
CA GLY A 81 11.96 0.35 -0.43
C GLY A 81 12.58 -1.03 -0.21
N ASP A 82 13.03 -1.63 -1.31
CA ASP A 82 13.48 -3.01 -1.35
C ASP A 82 14.98 -3.11 -1.03
N TYR A 83 15.32 -4.11 -0.20
CA TYR A 83 16.67 -4.46 0.17
C TYR A 83 16.93 -5.92 -0.18
N LEU A 84 18.12 -6.22 -0.71
CA LEU A 84 18.61 -7.59 -0.76
C LEU A 84 19.02 -7.99 0.63
N ALA A 85 18.48 -9.09 1.14
CA ALA A 85 18.75 -9.56 2.48
C ALA A 85 19.30 -11.00 2.49
N ILE A 86 20.22 -11.25 3.43
CA ILE A 86 20.66 -12.58 3.82
C ILE A 86 20.53 -12.69 5.33
N ARG A 87 19.77 -13.70 5.78
CA ARG A 87 19.65 -14.07 7.19
C ARG A 87 20.84 -14.90 7.64
N VAL A 88 21.39 -14.55 8.81
CA VAL A 88 22.49 -15.23 9.47
C VAL A 88 22.03 -15.69 10.85
N SER A 89 21.81 -17.00 10.99
CA SER A 89 21.52 -17.64 12.28
C SER A 89 22.82 -17.97 13.02
N GLU A 90 22.80 -17.87 14.34
CA GLU A 90 23.96 -17.97 15.24
C GLU A 90 25.07 -16.98 14.85
N TRP A 91 24.71 -15.74 14.53
CA TRP A 91 25.62 -14.77 13.93
C TRP A 91 26.87 -14.48 14.80
N ARG A 92 26.74 -14.57 16.13
CA ARG A 92 27.84 -14.36 17.09
C ARG A 92 29.01 -15.32 16.88
N THR A 93 28.77 -16.56 16.41
CA THR A 93 29.82 -17.54 16.08
C THR A 93 30.32 -17.40 14.64
N LYS A 94 29.60 -16.65 13.80
CA LYS A 94 29.81 -16.48 12.36
C LYS A 94 30.21 -15.06 11.98
N THR A 95 30.70 -14.25 12.92
CA THR A 95 31.13 -12.86 12.66
C THR A 95 32.17 -12.75 11.53
N HIS A 96 33.01 -13.78 11.36
CA HIS A 96 34.00 -13.87 10.28
C HIS A 96 33.39 -14.01 8.87
N THR A 97 32.12 -14.44 8.73
CA THR A 97 31.45 -14.61 7.43
C THR A 97 30.75 -13.33 6.95
N ILE A 98 30.54 -12.36 7.83
CA ILE A 98 29.73 -11.16 7.52
C ILE A 98 30.32 -10.37 6.36
N LYS A 99 31.65 -10.28 6.29
CA LYS A 99 32.33 -9.64 5.16
C LYS A 99 32.00 -10.30 3.82
N SER A 100 32.10 -11.63 3.73
CA SER A 100 31.83 -12.34 2.46
C SER A 100 30.35 -12.33 2.10
N ILE A 101 29.46 -12.25 3.08
CA ILE A 101 28.02 -12.05 2.88
C ILE A 101 27.77 -10.69 2.22
N PHE A 102 28.38 -9.61 2.72
CA PHE A 102 28.24 -8.29 2.10
C PHE A 102 28.93 -8.21 0.74
N GLU A 103 30.08 -8.86 0.55
CA GLU A 103 30.71 -8.96 -0.78
C GLU A 103 29.78 -9.63 -1.81
N ASN A 104 29.06 -10.69 -1.40
CA ASN A 104 28.06 -11.34 -2.23
C ASN A 104 26.85 -10.42 -2.52
N LEU A 105 26.30 -9.76 -1.48
CA LEU A 105 25.18 -8.83 -1.63
C LEU A 105 25.51 -7.65 -2.56
N VAL A 106 26.69 -7.05 -2.40
CA VAL A 106 27.15 -5.89 -3.20
C VAL A 106 27.48 -6.28 -4.64
N ALA A 107 27.89 -7.52 -4.88
CA ALA A 107 28.13 -8.02 -6.25
C ALA A 107 26.85 -8.22 -7.06
N ASP A 108 25.66 -8.28 -6.42
CA ASP A 108 24.40 -8.40 -7.13
C ASP A 108 24.11 -7.12 -7.95
N PRO A 109 23.76 -7.23 -9.24
CA PRO A 109 23.53 -6.07 -10.10
C PRO A 109 22.38 -5.17 -9.63
N ARG A 110 21.45 -5.70 -8.82
CA ARG A 110 20.36 -4.94 -8.23
C ARG A 110 20.81 -4.04 -7.08
N CYS A 111 21.98 -4.25 -6.48
CA CYS A 111 22.49 -3.44 -5.37
C CYS A 111 22.72 -1.98 -5.79
N ASP A 112 22.20 -1.02 -5.02
CA ASP A 112 22.58 0.39 -5.10
C ASP A 112 23.86 0.60 -4.28
N THR A 113 25.00 0.57 -4.97
CA THR A 113 26.33 0.68 -4.37
C THR A 113 26.63 2.05 -3.75
N ASN A 114 25.74 3.05 -3.91
CA ASN A 114 25.89 4.36 -3.26
C ASN A 114 25.27 4.40 -1.86
N LYS A 115 24.62 3.31 -1.44
CA LYS A 115 23.91 3.20 -0.17
C LYS A 115 24.72 2.35 0.82
N PRO A 116 24.58 2.57 2.13
CA PRO A 116 25.32 1.81 3.12
C PRO A 116 24.86 0.35 3.17
N CYS A 117 25.77 -0.53 3.59
CA CYS A 117 25.44 -1.88 4.05
C CYS A 117 24.84 -1.78 5.46
N VAL A 118 23.78 -2.55 5.72
CA VAL A 118 23.06 -2.52 7.00
C VAL A 118 23.02 -3.91 7.62
N GLU A 119 23.37 -4.00 8.89
CA GLU A 119 23.17 -5.16 9.76
C GLU A 119 21.98 -4.86 10.66
N ILE A 120 21.01 -5.78 10.76
CA ILE A 120 19.93 -5.71 11.75
C ILE A 120 20.10 -6.88 12.71
N TYR A 121 20.42 -6.58 13.96
CA TYR A 121 20.47 -7.57 15.04
C TYR A 121 19.05 -7.78 15.55
N LEU A 122 18.39 -8.85 15.07
CA LEU A 122 16.99 -9.15 15.41
C LEU A 122 16.88 -9.68 16.85
N ASN A 123 17.86 -10.48 17.26
CA ASN A 123 18.01 -11.04 18.60
C ASN A 123 19.45 -11.55 18.78
N ASP A 124 19.73 -12.24 19.90
CA ASP A 124 21.07 -12.75 20.20
C ASP A 124 21.58 -13.82 19.21
N ASP A 125 20.68 -14.48 18.49
CA ASP A 125 21.00 -15.56 17.57
C ASP A 125 20.86 -15.18 16.09
N GLU A 126 19.95 -14.26 15.75
CA GLU A 126 19.62 -13.93 14.37
C GLU A 126 20.01 -12.50 13.98
N MET A 127 20.65 -12.38 12.82
CA MET A 127 20.96 -11.12 12.17
C MET A 127 20.51 -11.13 10.71
N LEU A 128 20.12 -9.97 10.18
CA LEU A 128 19.97 -9.74 8.74
C LEU A 128 21.12 -8.85 8.23
N CYS A 129 21.74 -9.24 7.13
CA CYS A 129 22.62 -8.39 6.34
C CYS A 129 21.85 -7.86 5.13
N LEU A 130 21.82 -6.54 4.94
CA LEU A 130 21.02 -5.87 3.92
C LEU A 130 21.83 -4.89 3.08
N VAL A 131 21.51 -4.81 1.79
CA VAL A 131 21.93 -3.71 0.91
C VAL A 131 20.72 -3.18 0.15
N LYS A 132 20.64 -1.86 -0.03
CA LYS A 132 19.52 -1.25 -0.75
C LYS A 132 19.56 -1.66 -2.22
N THR A 133 18.40 -1.92 -2.81
CA THR A 133 18.31 -2.14 -4.26
C THR A 133 18.24 -0.81 -5.02
N LYS A 134 18.68 -0.81 -6.26
CA LYS A 134 18.44 0.27 -7.22
C LYS A 134 16.94 0.39 -7.46
N PHE A 135 16.45 1.62 -7.53
CA PHE A 135 15.09 1.86 -7.96
C PHE A 135 14.88 1.32 -9.39
N ASN A 136 13.95 0.38 -9.54
CA ASN A 136 13.54 -0.14 -10.85
C ASN A 136 12.09 0.34 -11.13
N PRO A 137 11.90 1.31 -12.04
CA PRO A 137 10.59 1.85 -12.37
C PRO A 137 9.60 0.78 -12.85
N GLU A 138 10.08 -0.20 -13.64
CA GLU A 138 9.21 -1.25 -14.20
C GLU A 138 8.73 -2.21 -13.10
N SER A 139 9.63 -2.61 -12.19
CA SER A 139 9.27 -3.46 -11.06
C SER A 139 8.32 -2.75 -10.09
N SER A 140 8.51 -1.45 -9.89
CA SER A 140 7.63 -0.62 -9.06
C SER A 140 6.25 -0.47 -9.70
N ALA A 141 6.18 -0.15 -11.00
CA ALA A 141 4.92 -0.06 -11.73
C ALA A 141 4.18 -1.42 -11.77
N HIS A 142 4.91 -2.52 -11.93
CA HIS A 142 4.34 -3.86 -11.87
C HIS A 142 3.76 -4.16 -10.49
N ALA A 143 4.49 -3.86 -9.41
CA ALA A 143 4.00 -4.06 -8.05
C ALA A 143 2.73 -3.24 -7.76
N VAL A 144 2.69 -1.98 -8.20
CA VAL A 144 1.50 -1.12 -8.09
C VAL A 144 0.32 -1.71 -8.86
N ALA A 145 0.54 -2.18 -10.10
CA ALA A 145 -0.52 -2.81 -10.89
C ALA A 145 -1.03 -4.11 -10.24
N GLN A 146 -0.14 -4.91 -9.64
CA GLN A 146 -0.50 -6.13 -8.91
C GLN A 146 -1.33 -5.85 -7.67
N GLU A 147 -0.96 -4.83 -6.88
CA GLU A 147 -1.75 -4.40 -5.73
C GLU A 147 -3.14 -3.90 -6.17
N ALA A 148 -3.18 -3.06 -7.21
CA ALA A 148 -4.42 -2.51 -7.74
C ALA A 148 -5.38 -3.62 -8.24
N ILE A 149 -4.88 -4.59 -9.02
CA ILE A 149 -5.72 -5.70 -9.53
C ILE A 149 -6.18 -6.64 -8.41
N SER A 150 -5.33 -6.93 -7.41
CA SER A 150 -5.73 -7.76 -6.25
C SER A 150 -6.85 -7.06 -5.48
N THR A 151 -6.63 -5.80 -5.10
CA THR A 151 -7.59 -5.00 -4.34
C THR A 151 -8.92 -4.85 -5.08
N PHE A 152 -8.86 -4.62 -6.40
CA PHE A 152 -10.05 -4.52 -7.23
C PHE A 152 -10.83 -5.83 -7.27
N ASN A 153 -10.17 -6.95 -7.54
CA ASN A 153 -10.83 -8.26 -7.62
C ASN A 153 -11.45 -8.68 -6.28
N GLU A 154 -10.77 -8.44 -5.16
CA GLU A 154 -11.31 -8.70 -3.82
C GLU A 154 -12.54 -7.85 -3.53
N THR A 155 -12.50 -6.58 -3.90
CA THR A 155 -13.64 -5.66 -3.75
C THR A 155 -14.82 -6.09 -4.61
N ALA A 156 -14.57 -6.45 -5.88
CA ALA A 156 -15.60 -6.92 -6.82
C ALA A 156 -16.24 -8.24 -6.38
N LEU A 157 -15.43 -9.18 -5.87
CA LEU A 157 -15.92 -10.43 -5.30
C LEU A 157 -16.81 -10.17 -4.08
N THR A 158 -16.38 -9.29 -3.18
CA THR A 158 -17.15 -8.91 -1.99
C THR A 158 -18.50 -8.28 -2.39
N LEU A 159 -18.52 -7.42 -3.40
CA LEU A 159 -19.75 -6.83 -3.94
C LEU A 159 -20.70 -7.90 -4.46
N GLN A 160 -20.22 -8.79 -5.32
CA GLN A 160 -21.04 -9.86 -5.91
C GLN A 160 -21.60 -10.78 -4.84
N GLN A 161 -20.79 -11.18 -3.86
CA GLN A 161 -21.26 -12.01 -2.74
C GLN A 161 -22.32 -11.29 -1.89
N GLN A 162 -22.09 -10.01 -1.56
CA GLN A 162 -23.04 -9.22 -0.79
C GLN A 162 -24.38 -9.05 -1.52
N PHE A 163 -24.35 -8.86 -2.85
CA PHE A 163 -25.55 -8.71 -3.66
C PHE A 163 -26.25 -10.06 -3.91
N ALA A 164 -25.49 -11.13 -4.15
CA ALA A 164 -26.03 -12.48 -4.35
C ALA A 164 -26.77 -13.01 -3.12
N ALA A 165 -26.46 -12.50 -1.91
CA ALA A 165 -27.12 -12.88 -0.67
C ALA A 165 -28.55 -12.34 -0.51
N PHE A 166 -29.01 -11.42 -1.36
CA PHE A 166 -30.42 -11.00 -1.37
C PHE A 166 -31.29 -12.03 -2.09
N GLU A 167 -32.50 -12.29 -1.60
CA GLU A 167 -33.51 -13.04 -2.35
C GLU A 167 -34.03 -12.22 -3.55
N ASP A 168 -34.48 -12.90 -4.60
CA ASP A 168 -34.84 -12.30 -5.89
C ASP A 168 -35.97 -11.26 -5.80
N ASP A 169 -36.95 -11.49 -4.94
CA ASP A 169 -38.06 -10.58 -4.70
C ASP A 169 -37.68 -9.42 -3.77
N VAL A 170 -36.63 -9.58 -2.96
CA VAL A 170 -36.17 -8.60 -1.98
C VAL A 170 -35.37 -7.47 -2.62
N ILE A 171 -34.65 -7.72 -3.73
CA ILE A 171 -33.80 -6.68 -4.35
C ILE A 171 -34.58 -5.45 -4.84
N ASN A 172 -35.89 -5.61 -5.09
CA ASN A 172 -36.79 -4.55 -5.56
C ASN A 172 -37.55 -3.87 -4.42
N GLN A 173 -37.37 -4.30 -3.16
CA GLN A 173 -38.07 -3.71 -2.02
C GLN A 173 -37.38 -2.42 -1.56
N VAL A 174 -38.19 -1.43 -1.19
CA VAL A 174 -37.70 -0.15 -0.65
C VAL A 174 -37.41 -0.33 0.85
N PRO A 175 -36.15 -0.20 1.29
CA PRO A 175 -35.76 -0.50 2.67
C PRO A 175 -36.11 0.60 3.68
N PHE A 176 -36.15 1.86 3.24
CA PHE A 176 -36.57 3.02 4.04
C PHE A 176 -37.05 4.15 3.12
N THR A 177 -37.84 5.07 3.66
CA THR A 177 -38.41 6.18 2.89
C THR A 177 -37.32 7.00 2.19
N SER A 178 -37.52 7.31 0.91
CA SER A 178 -36.59 8.09 0.07
C SER A 178 -35.21 7.45 -0.14
N SER A 179 -35.14 6.12 -0.18
CA SER A 179 -33.91 5.37 -0.44
C SER A 179 -33.96 4.58 -1.73
N TRP A 180 -32.79 4.16 -2.19
CA TRP A 180 -32.65 3.21 -3.27
C TRP A 180 -32.88 1.78 -2.77
N THR A 181 -33.54 0.97 -3.59
CA THR A 181 -33.61 -0.49 -3.43
C THR A 181 -32.23 -1.11 -3.67
N ALA A 182 -32.02 -2.37 -3.29
CA ALA A 182 -30.76 -3.05 -3.58
C ALA A 182 -30.48 -3.11 -5.09
N GLY A 183 -31.52 -3.36 -5.91
CA GLY A 183 -31.43 -3.36 -7.37
C GLY A 183 -31.00 -2.01 -7.94
N GLN A 184 -31.51 -0.91 -7.39
CA GLN A 184 -31.10 0.44 -7.78
C GLN A 184 -29.64 0.75 -7.39
N VAL A 185 -29.19 0.32 -6.21
CA VAL A 185 -27.76 0.45 -5.83
C VAL A 185 -26.88 -0.34 -6.81
N ALA A 186 -27.32 -1.54 -7.22
CA ALA A 186 -26.58 -2.35 -8.18
C ALA A 186 -26.52 -1.72 -9.57
N GLU A 187 -27.65 -1.23 -10.11
CA GLU A 187 -27.68 -0.54 -11.39
C GLU A 187 -26.81 0.73 -11.38
N HIS A 188 -26.85 1.52 -10.28
CA HIS A 188 -25.98 2.67 -10.10
C HIS A 188 -24.49 2.30 -10.22
N LEU A 189 -24.07 1.24 -9.53
CA LEU A 189 -22.69 0.76 -9.58
C LEU A 189 -22.32 0.29 -11.00
N ILE A 190 -23.21 -0.41 -11.70
CA ILE A 190 -22.97 -0.87 -13.07
C ILE A 190 -22.78 0.30 -14.02
N ILE A 191 -23.69 1.29 -14.01
CA ILE A 191 -23.60 2.47 -14.89
C ILE A 191 -22.34 3.28 -14.57
N SER A 192 -22.08 3.54 -13.29
CA SER A 192 -20.90 4.28 -12.84
C SER A 192 -19.61 3.58 -13.29
N ASN A 193 -19.48 2.28 -13.01
CA ASN A 193 -18.28 1.53 -13.31
C ASN A 193 -18.08 1.34 -14.83
N MET A 194 -19.15 1.23 -15.62
CA MET A 194 -19.06 1.25 -17.08
C MET A 194 -18.54 2.60 -17.59
N GLY A 195 -19.00 3.72 -17.02
CA GLY A 195 -18.40 5.03 -17.31
C GLY A 195 -16.91 5.09 -16.98
N PHE A 196 -16.47 4.40 -15.92
CA PHE A 196 -15.05 4.28 -15.62
C PHE A 196 -14.27 3.38 -16.59
N VAL A 197 -14.90 2.38 -17.22
CA VAL A 197 -14.28 1.65 -18.34
C VAL A 197 -13.95 2.61 -19.48
N GLU A 198 -14.88 3.51 -19.83
CA GLU A 198 -14.64 4.54 -20.85
C GLU A 198 -13.52 5.51 -20.46
N ILE A 199 -13.47 5.93 -19.18
CA ILE A 199 -12.40 6.80 -18.67
C ILE A 199 -11.04 6.11 -18.76
N LEU A 200 -10.95 4.84 -18.35
CA LEU A 200 -9.70 4.09 -18.34
C LEU A 200 -9.17 3.83 -19.76
N THR A 201 -10.07 3.46 -20.67
CA THR A 201 -9.72 3.06 -22.04
C THR A 201 -9.67 4.24 -23.03
N GLY A 202 -10.17 5.40 -22.62
CA GLY A 202 -10.19 6.61 -23.43
C GLY A 202 -8.82 7.30 -23.58
N PRO A 203 -8.80 8.50 -24.21
CA PRO A 203 -7.58 9.26 -24.43
C PRO A 203 -6.86 9.58 -23.12
N ALA A 204 -5.53 9.45 -23.13
CA ALA A 204 -4.69 9.71 -21.98
C ALA A 204 -3.39 10.42 -22.39
N THR A 205 -2.79 11.14 -21.45
CA THR A 205 -1.51 11.84 -21.61
C THR A 205 -0.54 11.47 -20.50
N GLU A 206 0.74 11.77 -20.69
CA GLU A 206 1.75 11.69 -19.63
C GLU A 206 1.32 12.53 -18.43
N THR A 207 1.57 12.01 -17.23
CA THR A 207 1.26 12.72 -15.98
C THR A 207 2.45 13.58 -15.54
N ASN A 208 2.17 14.73 -14.95
CA ASN A 208 3.18 15.65 -14.42
C ASN A 208 3.24 15.66 -12.88
N ARG A 209 2.61 14.68 -12.25
CA ARG A 209 2.50 14.51 -10.78
C ARG A 209 2.54 13.03 -10.41
N PRO A 210 2.79 12.67 -9.13
CA PRO A 210 2.69 11.28 -8.68
C PRO A 210 1.34 10.66 -9.09
N PRO A 211 1.33 9.47 -9.71
CA PRO A 211 0.10 8.84 -10.17
C PRO A 211 -0.92 8.51 -9.08
N ASP A 212 -0.49 8.47 -7.82
CA ASP A 212 -1.25 8.08 -6.63
C ASP A 212 -1.65 9.27 -5.74
N GLU A 213 -1.33 10.50 -6.14
CA GLU A 213 -1.47 11.71 -5.33
C GLU A 213 -2.86 11.86 -4.66
N LEU A 214 -3.94 11.50 -5.36
CA LEU A 214 -5.32 11.67 -4.88
C LEU A 214 -5.89 10.44 -4.15
N ILE A 215 -5.21 9.29 -4.15
CA ILE A 215 -5.74 8.03 -3.61
C ILE A 215 -6.11 8.15 -2.12
N ASN A 216 -5.22 8.72 -1.32
CA ASN A 216 -5.46 8.88 0.12
C ASN A 216 -6.64 9.81 0.42
N ARG A 217 -6.80 10.87 -0.37
CA ARG A 217 -7.94 11.78 -0.26
C ARG A 217 -9.25 11.08 -0.62
N MET A 218 -9.28 10.35 -1.75
CA MET A 218 -10.46 9.59 -2.15
C MET A 218 -10.87 8.54 -1.11
N LYS A 219 -9.89 7.83 -0.54
CA LYS A 219 -10.13 6.88 0.56
C LYS A 219 -10.82 7.56 1.73
N ALA A 220 -10.31 8.71 2.17
CA ALA A 220 -10.88 9.45 3.29
C ALA A 220 -12.31 9.93 2.98
N ASP A 221 -12.57 10.42 1.77
CA ASP A 221 -13.87 10.93 1.37
C ASP A 221 -14.93 9.81 1.28
N PHE A 222 -14.63 8.71 0.58
CA PHE A 222 -15.59 7.62 0.35
C PHE A 222 -15.91 6.80 1.60
N LEU A 223 -14.92 6.57 2.45
CA LEU A 223 -15.07 5.79 3.68
C LEU A 223 -15.62 6.63 4.85
N ASN A 224 -15.74 7.96 4.68
CA ASN A 224 -16.42 8.80 5.64
C ASN A 224 -17.96 8.64 5.53
N VAL A 225 -18.54 7.99 6.54
CA VAL A 225 -19.99 7.76 6.64
C VAL A 225 -20.81 9.02 6.85
N ASN A 226 -20.20 10.11 7.33
CA ASN A 226 -20.88 11.38 7.59
C ASN A 226 -20.90 12.30 6.36
N LEU A 227 -20.11 11.98 5.33
CA LEU A 227 -20.13 12.74 4.09
C LEU A 227 -21.34 12.31 3.25
N LYS A 228 -22.22 13.26 2.94
CA LYS A 228 -23.31 13.07 1.98
C LYS A 228 -22.77 13.34 0.58
N ILE A 229 -22.64 12.29 -0.21
CA ILE A 229 -22.24 12.37 -1.62
C ILE A 229 -23.50 12.09 -2.44
N GLU A 230 -23.91 13.07 -3.23
CA GLU A 230 -25.02 12.90 -4.16
C GLU A 230 -24.50 12.38 -5.50
N ALA A 231 -25.17 11.37 -6.04
CA ALA A 231 -24.84 10.83 -7.33
C ALA A 231 -25.18 11.85 -8.43
N ALA A 232 -24.36 11.93 -9.47
CA ALA A 232 -24.67 12.75 -10.62
C ALA A 232 -25.87 12.17 -11.39
N ASP A 233 -26.65 13.04 -12.04
CA ASP A 233 -27.85 12.64 -12.80
C ASP A 233 -27.55 11.54 -13.85
N SER A 234 -26.36 11.55 -14.43
CA SER A 234 -25.93 10.58 -15.45
C SER A 234 -25.75 9.15 -14.94
N VAL A 235 -25.65 8.96 -13.62
CA VAL A 235 -25.51 7.64 -12.97
C VAL A 235 -26.68 7.35 -12.04
N TRP A 236 -27.79 8.07 -12.20
CA TRP A 236 -29.00 7.85 -11.41
C TRP A 236 -29.71 6.56 -11.85
N PRO A 237 -30.01 5.63 -10.92
CA PRO A 237 -30.65 4.37 -11.28
C PRO A 237 -32.12 4.57 -11.66
N GLN A 238 -32.61 3.72 -12.56
CA GLN A 238 -33.98 3.72 -13.03
C GLN A 238 -34.94 3.23 -11.94
N ASN A 239 -36.19 3.69 -12.03
CA ASN A 239 -37.28 3.13 -11.23
C ASN A 239 -37.99 2.04 -12.02
N ARG A 240 -37.45 0.82 -11.99
CA ARG A 240 -37.99 -0.37 -12.66
C ARG A 240 -37.88 -1.60 -11.77
N VAL A 241 -38.52 -2.69 -12.20
CA VAL A 241 -38.29 -4.02 -11.62
C VAL A 241 -37.01 -4.59 -12.21
N PHE A 242 -36.10 -5.00 -11.33
CA PHE A 242 -34.81 -5.58 -11.66
C PHE A 242 -34.84 -7.11 -11.56
N GLN A 243 -34.08 -7.77 -12.44
CA GLN A 243 -33.79 -9.20 -12.34
C GLN A 243 -32.41 -9.38 -11.72
N LYS A 244 -32.31 -10.18 -10.67
CA LYS A 244 -31.06 -10.39 -9.92
C LYS A 244 -29.94 -10.94 -10.81
N GLU A 245 -30.27 -11.94 -11.63
CA GLU A 245 -29.31 -12.57 -12.54
C GLU A 245 -28.75 -11.59 -13.58
N GLU A 246 -29.60 -10.71 -14.14
CA GLU A 246 -29.18 -9.65 -15.09
C GLU A 246 -28.13 -8.71 -14.45
N LEU A 247 -28.35 -8.31 -13.20
CA LEU A 247 -27.43 -7.43 -12.46
C LEU A 247 -26.12 -8.15 -12.09
N LEU A 248 -26.19 -9.42 -11.66
CA LEU A 248 -24.99 -10.22 -11.36
C LEU A 248 -24.14 -10.45 -12.62
N GLN A 249 -24.76 -10.76 -13.75
CA GLN A 249 -24.07 -10.90 -15.02
C GLN A 249 -23.40 -9.58 -15.44
N SER A 250 -24.10 -8.46 -15.28
CA SER A 250 -23.55 -7.13 -15.57
C SER A 250 -22.35 -6.78 -14.68
N PHE A 251 -22.38 -7.15 -13.40
CA PHE A 251 -21.22 -6.99 -12.51
C PHE A 251 -20.00 -7.78 -12.99
N GLN A 252 -20.19 -9.02 -13.45
CA GLN A 252 -19.11 -9.85 -13.96
C GLN A 252 -18.51 -9.26 -15.23
N GLU A 253 -19.34 -8.78 -16.15
CA GLU A 253 -18.88 -8.13 -17.38
C GLU A 253 -18.03 -6.87 -17.08
N VAL A 254 -18.56 -5.98 -16.25
CA VAL A 254 -17.84 -4.75 -15.87
C VAL A 254 -16.54 -5.07 -15.13
N GLN A 255 -16.55 -6.07 -14.24
CA GLN A 255 -15.34 -6.55 -13.58
C GLN A 255 -14.29 -7.01 -14.60
N GLN A 256 -14.66 -7.82 -15.58
CA GLN A 256 -13.72 -8.31 -16.60
C GLN A 256 -13.11 -7.16 -17.40
N LEU A 257 -13.91 -6.16 -17.79
CA LEU A 257 -13.46 -4.99 -18.53
C LEU A 257 -12.46 -4.15 -17.73
N ILE A 258 -12.75 -3.86 -16.46
CA ILE A 258 -11.87 -3.09 -15.60
C ILE A 258 -10.60 -3.88 -15.27
N SER A 259 -10.71 -5.17 -14.93
CA SER A 259 -9.55 -6.03 -14.69
C SER A 259 -8.62 -6.08 -15.90
N LYS A 260 -9.18 -6.19 -17.11
CA LYS A 260 -8.41 -6.12 -18.36
C LYS A 260 -7.71 -4.77 -18.52
N ALA A 261 -8.39 -3.66 -18.22
CA ALA A 261 -7.79 -2.33 -18.28
C ALA A 261 -6.62 -2.19 -17.29
N ILE A 262 -6.76 -2.70 -16.06
CA ILE A 262 -5.72 -2.64 -15.03
C ILE A 262 -4.44 -3.35 -15.48
N VAL A 263 -4.58 -4.56 -16.07
CA VAL A 263 -3.41 -5.38 -16.42
C VAL A 263 -2.75 -5.01 -17.76
N SER A 264 -3.45 -4.28 -18.63
CA SER A 264 -2.99 -4.02 -20.01
C SER A 264 -2.59 -2.58 -20.28
N LEU A 265 -3.02 -1.63 -19.45
CA LEU A 265 -2.76 -0.20 -19.65
C LEU A 265 -1.68 0.31 -18.70
N ASP A 266 -0.97 1.34 -19.15
CA ASP A 266 -0.08 2.11 -18.29
C ASP A 266 -0.90 2.95 -17.30
N LEU A 267 -0.88 2.53 -16.03
CA LEU A 267 -1.67 3.12 -14.95
C LEU A 267 -1.18 4.52 -14.53
N SER A 268 0.02 4.93 -14.95
CA SER A 268 0.58 6.23 -14.59
C SER A 268 -0.03 7.40 -15.37
N LYS A 269 -0.67 7.12 -16.52
CA LYS A 269 -1.18 8.16 -17.42
C LYS A 269 -2.43 8.85 -16.89
N THR A 270 -2.54 10.15 -17.19
CA THR A 270 -3.72 10.97 -16.87
C THR A 270 -4.82 10.76 -17.91
N CYS A 271 -6.02 10.38 -17.47
CA CYS A 271 -7.20 10.21 -18.32
C CYS A 271 -7.78 11.58 -18.72
N LEU A 272 -8.15 11.75 -20.00
CA LEU A 272 -8.71 13.00 -20.54
C LEU A 272 -10.19 12.91 -20.90
N ALA A 273 -10.77 11.69 -20.88
CA ALA A 273 -12.14 11.44 -21.32
C ALA A 273 -13.18 12.20 -20.48
N PHE A 274 -12.94 12.35 -19.18
CA PHE A 274 -13.87 13.04 -18.29
C PHE A 274 -13.14 13.66 -17.09
N LYS A 275 -13.62 14.83 -16.66
CA LYS A 275 -13.14 15.52 -15.46
C LYS A 275 -14.07 15.20 -14.30
N ILE A 276 -13.59 14.42 -13.34
CA ILE A 276 -14.37 14.03 -12.17
C ILE A 276 -14.61 15.26 -11.30
N PRO A 277 -15.86 15.55 -10.88
CA PRO A 277 -16.15 16.62 -9.93
C PRO A 277 -15.26 16.50 -8.68
N VAL A 278 -14.80 17.63 -8.14
CA VAL A 278 -13.89 17.72 -6.98
C VAL A 278 -12.45 17.23 -7.24
N TYR A 279 -12.24 16.14 -7.97
CA TYR A 279 -10.93 15.52 -8.16
C TYR A 279 -10.19 15.92 -9.44
N GLY A 280 -10.90 16.44 -10.45
CA GLY A 280 -10.29 16.83 -11.72
C GLY A 280 -10.01 15.65 -12.64
N TYR A 281 -8.93 15.72 -13.41
CA TYR A 281 -8.48 14.60 -14.24
C TYR A 281 -7.68 13.62 -13.37
N LEU A 282 -8.15 12.37 -13.34
CA LEU A 282 -7.51 11.29 -12.62
C LEU A 282 -6.44 10.63 -13.48
N THR A 283 -5.41 10.09 -12.84
CA THR A 283 -4.62 9.04 -13.48
C THR A 283 -5.45 7.77 -13.62
N ARG A 284 -5.03 6.83 -14.47
CA ARG A 284 -5.66 5.51 -14.55
C ARG A 284 -5.60 4.79 -13.21
N LEU A 285 -4.49 4.88 -12.49
CA LEU A 285 -4.36 4.33 -11.14
C LEU A 285 -5.42 4.92 -10.20
N GLU A 286 -5.56 6.24 -10.16
CA GLU A 286 -6.58 6.90 -9.34
C GLU A 286 -8.00 6.56 -9.76
N ALA A 287 -8.26 6.44 -11.07
CA ALA A 287 -9.57 6.01 -11.56
C ALA A 287 -9.93 4.60 -11.09
N VAL A 288 -8.96 3.67 -11.03
CA VAL A 288 -9.14 2.34 -10.45
C VAL A 288 -9.47 2.43 -8.96
N TYR A 289 -8.71 3.22 -8.18
CA TYR A 289 -8.97 3.37 -6.74
C TYR A 289 -10.27 4.14 -6.43
N PHE A 290 -10.71 5.04 -7.32
CA PHE A 290 -12.04 5.63 -7.24
C PHE A 290 -13.11 4.53 -7.29
N VAL A 291 -13.05 3.65 -8.30
CA VAL A 291 -14.00 2.52 -8.44
C VAL A 291 -13.96 1.61 -7.20
N ILE A 292 -12.77 1.30 -6.68
CA ILE A 292 -12.60 0.49 -5.47
C ILE A 292 -13.33 1.14 -4.28
N TYR A 293 -13.02 2.39 -3.94
CA TYR A 293 -13.59 3.04 -2.76
C TYR A 293 -15.07 3.37 -2.91
N HIS A 294 -15.51 3.75 -4.11
CA HIS A 294 -16.92 3.93 -4.45
C HIS A 294 -17.70 2.62 -4.25
N THR A 295 -17.17 1.51 -4.77
CA THR A 295 -17.77 0.18 -4.58
C THR A 295 -17.84 -0.21 -3.11
N GLN A 296 -16.77 -0.01 -2.33
CA GLN A 296 -16.75 -0.30 -0.89
C GLN A 296 -17.81 0.49 -0.11
N ARG A 297 -18.02 1.77 -0.47
CA ARG A 297 -19.09 2.58 0.11
C ARG A 297 -20.47 1.96 -0.15
N HIS A 298 -20.73 1.50 -1.37
CA HIS A 298 -22.02 0.90 -1.73
C HIS A 298 -22.20 -0.54 -1.24
N ILE A 299 -21.12 -1.31 -1.02
CA ILE A 299 -21.18 -2.56 -0.26
C ILE A 299 -21.74 -2.31 1.14
N ASN A 300 -21.28 -1.24 1.82
CA ASN A 300 -21.82 -0.87 3.13
C ASN A 300 -23.29 -0.42 3.05
N GLN A 301 -23.70 0.25 1.96
CA GLN A 301 -25.10 0.57 1.72
C GLN A 301 -25.94 -0.70 1.56
N LEU A 302 -25.51 -1.66 0.73
CA LEU A 302 -26.18 -2.95 0.55
C LEU A 302 -26.30 -3.71 1.88
N LYS A 303 -25.26 -3.72 2.72
CA LYS A 303 -25.33 -4.32 4.06
C LYS A 303 -26.42 -3.68 4.93
N LYS A 304 -26.56 -2.35 4.89
CA LYS A 304 -27.62 -1.63 5.62
C LYS A 304 -29.02 -1.97 5.08
N ILE A 305 -29.17 -2.07 3.76
CA ILE A 305 -30.42 -2.46 3.11
C ILE A 305 -30.81 -3.88 3.53
N HIS A 306 -29.86 -4.82 3.45
CA HIS A 306 -30.08 -6.21 3.86
C HIS A 306 -30.52 -6.28 5.34
N TRP A 307 -29.82 -5.57 6.23
CA TRP A 307 -30.18 -5.53 7.65
C TRP A 307 -31.57 -4.93 7.90
N ALA A 308 -31.93 -3.87 7.18
CA ALA A 308 -33.22 -3.20 7.32
C ALA A 308 -34.38 -4.10 6.87
N LEU A 309 -34.21 -4.84 5.78
CA LEU A 309 -35.22 -5.74 5.23
C LEU A 309 -35.32 -7.08 5.98
N ALA A 310 -34.24 -7.54 6.61
CA ALA A 310 -34.24 -8.74 7.44
C ALA A 310 -34.94 -8.55 8.80
N LYS A 311 -35.15 -7.30 9.23
CA LYS A 311 -36.00 -6.97 10.37
C LYS A 311 -37.39 -6.66 9.83
N GLU A 312 -38.31 -7.64 9.84
CA GLU A 312 -39.73 -7.33 9.63
C GLU A 312 -40.16 -6.19 10.58
N PRO A 313 -40.96 -5.22 10.11
CA PRO A 313 -41.50 -4.18 10.98
C PRO A 313 -42.50 -4.80 11.95
N VAL A 314 -42.37 -4.41 13.23
CA VAL A 314 -43.44 -4.56 14.24
C VAL A 314 -44.66 -3.75 13.81
#